data_AF-A0A1I5G2V0-F1
#
_entry.id   AF-A0A1I5G2V0-F1
#
_cell.length_a   1.000
_cell.length_b   1.000
_cell.length_c   1.000
_cell.angle_alpha   90.00
_cell.angle_beta   90.00
_cell.angle_gamma   90.00
#
_symmetry.space_group_name_H-M   'P 1'
#
loop_
_entity.id
_entity.type
_entity.pdbx_description
1 polymer ?
#
loop_
_entity_poly.entity_id
_entity_poly.type
_entity_poly.pdbx_seq_one_letter_code
_entity_poly.pdbx_strand_id
1 'polypeptide(L)' 'MSHTPHELHEEFPELSSKITEMKQSDPHFGKLADEYHEVNRAVHRAETLVEPMEELAEVEMRKKRAALKDELYQMLTA' A
#
# COMPACT_ATOMS: atom_id res chain seq x y z
N MET A 1 -14.21 -9.37 -9.98
CA MET A 1 -13.05 -8.45 -9.94
C MET A 1 -12.91 -8.00 -8.50
N SER A 2 -11.81 -8.37 -7.83
CA SER A 2 -11.52 -7.94 -6.46
C SER A 2 -11.04 -6.50 -6.54
N HIS A 3 -11.95 -5.53 -6.39
CA HIS A 3 -11.55 -4.13 -6.24
C HIS A 3 -10.98 -3.97 -4.83
N THR A 4 -9.67 -4.04 -4.68
CA THR A 4 -9.03 -3.69 -3.40
C THR A 4 -8.94 -2.15 -3.37
N PRO A 5 -9.65 -1.46 -2.47
CA PRO A 5 -9.53 0.00 -2.35
C PRO A 5 -8.14 0.38 -1.84
N HIS A 6 -7.72 1.63 -2.04
CA HIS A 6 -6.41 2.15 -1.60
C HIS A 6 -5.23 1.58 -2.40
N GLU A 7 -5.41 1.38 -3.70
CA GLU A 7 -4.26 1.10 -4.56
C GLU A 7 -3.36 2.34 -4.65
N LEU A 8 -2.05 2.13 -4.80
CA LEU A 8 -1.07 3.23 -4.76
C LEU A 8 -1.35 4.33 -5.81
N HIS A 9 -1.84 3.93 -6.99
CA HIS A 9 -2.24 4.85 -8.07
C HIS A 9 -3.56 5.60 -7.78
N GLU A 10 -4.42 5.07 -6.91
CA GLU A 10 -5.66 5.73 -6.46
C GLU A 10 -5.37 6.74 -5.34
N GLU A 11 -4.42 6.41 -4.46
CA GLU A 11 -3.98 7.31 -3.37
C GLU A 11 -3.20 8.52 -3.92
N PHE A 12 -2.44 8.33 -5.00
CA PHE A 12 -1.59 9.37 -5.60
C PHE A 12 -1.81 9.50 -7.12
N PRO A 13 -3.01 9.91 -7.56
CA PRO A 13 -3.35 9.95 -8.99
C PRO A 13 -2.43 10.88 -9.79
N GLU A 14 -2.06 12.02 -9.20
CA GLU A 14 -1.16 13.01 -9.81
C GLU A 14 0.28 12.48 -10.00
N LEU A 15 0.67 11.43 -9.27
CA LEU A 15 2.01 10.83 -9.31
C LEU A 15 2.01 9.48 -10.03
N SER A 16 0.89 9.06 -10.63
CA SER A 16 0.73 7.72 -11.22
C SER A 16 1.80 7.38 -12.26
N SER A 17 2.19 8.35 -13.10
CA SER A 17 3.29 8.19 -14.06
C SER A 17 4.64 7.99 -13.35
N LYS A 18 4.93 8.80 -12.33
CA LYS A 18 6.18 8.70 -11.54
C LYS A 18 6.23 7.37 -10.76
N ILE A 19 5.11 6.91 -10.23
CA ILE A 19 5.01 5.58 -9.59
C ILE A 19 5.39 4.49 -10.58
N THR A 20 4.84 4.51 -11.80
CA THR A 20 5.13 3.51 -12.82
C THR A 20 6.61 3.50 -13.19
N GLU A 21 7.20 4.69 -13.35
CA GLU A 21 8.64 4.85 -13.62
C GLU A 21 9.48 4.31 -12.47
N MET A 22 9.22 4.75 -11.24
CA MET A 22 9.96 4.35 -10.04
C MET A 22 9.86 2.85 -9.77
N LYS A 23 8.71 2.20 -10.01
CA LYS A 23 8.59 0.73 -9.90
C LYS A 23 9.52 -0.01 -10.86
N GLN A 24 9.88 0.60 -12.00
CA GLN A 24 10.76 -0.02 -12.99
C GLN A 24 12.23 0.35 -12.80
N SER A 25 12.51 1.58 -12.36
CA SER A 25 13.86 2.13 -12.27
C SER A 25 14.49 1.98 -10.89
N ASP A 26 13.70 1.89 -9.82
CA ASP A 26 14.16 1.77 -8.44
C ASP A 26 13.71 0.44 -7.80
N PRO A 27 14.62 -0.54 -7.63
CA PRO A 27 14.30 -1.83 -7.00
C PRO A 27 13.83 -1.72 -5.55
N HIS A 28 14.23 -0.67 -4.82
CA HIS A 28 13.77 -0.44 -3.46
C HIS A 28 12.33 0.06 -3.45
N PHE A 29 12.03 1.06 -4.30
CA PHE A 29 10.67 1.54 -4.48
C PHE A 29 9.73 0.41 -4.93
N GLY A 30 10.16 -0.41 -5.89
CA GLY A 30 9.39 -1.56 -6.35
C GLY A 30 9.01 -2.52 -5.22
N LYS A 31 9.97 -2.85 -4.34
CA LYS A 31 9.72 -3.70 -3.15
C LYS A 31 8.73 -3.07 -2.17
N LEU A 32 8.90 -1.78 -1.87
CA LEU A 32 8.00 -1.07 -0.95
C LEU A 32 6.57 -0.97 -1.52
N ALA A 33 6.44 -0.73 -2.83
CA ALA A 33 5.15 -0.69 -3.50
C ALA A 33 4.46 -2.07 -3.44
N ASP A 34 5.18 -3.15 -3.70
CA ASP A 34 4.64 -4.51 -3.61
C ASP A 34 4.27 -4.89 -2.18
N GLU A 35 5.09 -4.51 -1.18
CA GLU A 35 4.76 -4.70 0.24
C GLU A 35 3.51 -3.90 0.63
N TYR A 36 3.39 -2.67 0.16
CA TYR A 36 2.19 -1.85 0.35
C TYR A 36 0.94 -2.52 -0.22
N HIS A 37 1.01 -3.04 -1.45
CA HIS A 37 -0.09 -3.76 -2.07
C HIS A 37 -0.51 -4.99 -1.24
N GLU A 38 0.44 -5.79 -0.76
CA GLU A 38 0.12 -6.98 0.04
C GLU A 38 -0.48 -6.62 1.41
N VAL A 39 0.08 -5.63 2.12
CA VAL A 39 -0.46 -5.16 3.39
C VAL A 39 -1.85 -4.57 3.18
N ASN A 40 -2.08 -3.80 2.13
CA ASN A 40 -3.40 -3.23 1.83
C ASN A 40 -4.45 -4.33 1.58
N ARG A 41 -4.10 -5.37 0.83
CA ARG A 41 -4.98 -6.53 0.64
C ARG A 41 -5.27 -7.26 1.94
N ALA A 42 -4.29 -7.41 2.83
CA ALA A 42 -4.48 -8.03 4.14
C ALA A 42 -5.40 -7.20 5.04
N VAL A 43 -5.19 -5.88 5.09
CA VAL A 43 -6.07 -4.94 5.80
C VAL A 43 -7.49 -5.02 5.26
N HIS A 44 -7.68 -5.01 3.94
CA HIS A 44 -9.00 -5.10 3.34
C HIS A 44 -9.72 -6.42 3.69
N ARG A 45 -9.00 -7.55 3.73
CA ARG A 45 -9.58 -8.84 4.15
C ARG A 45 -9.97 -8.87 5.63
N ALA A 46 -9.18 -8.23 6.48
CA ALA A 46 -9.49 -8.07 7.90
C ALA A 46 -10.73 -7.18 8.10
N GLU A 47 -10.77 -6.01 7.46
CA GLU A 47 -11.87 -5.04 7.52
C GLU A 47 -13.19 -5.62 6.97
N THR A 48 -13.12 -6.52 5.99
CA THR A 48 -14.29 -7.19 5.40
C THR A 48 -14.72 -8.46 6.16
N LEU A 49 -14.07 -8.77 7.29
CA LEU A 49 -14.31 -9.98 8.11
C LEU A 49 -14.18 -11.29 7.33
N VAL A 50 -13.47 -11.27 6.20
CA VAL A 50 -13.16 -12.48 5.42
C VAL A 50 -12.14 -13.34 6.17
N GLU A 51 -11.19 -12.70 6.84
CA GLU A 51 -10.23 -13.32 7.76
C GLU A 51 -10.32 -12.63 9.13
N PRO A 52 -11.17 -13.12 10.05
CA PRO A 52 -11.29 -12.53 11.38
C PRO A 52 -9.96 -12.60 12.11
N MET A 53 -9.48 -11.45 12.58
CA MET A 53 -8.25 -11.35 13.33
C MET A 53 -8.46 -10.58 14.64
N GLU A 54 -7.49 -10.68 15.56
CA GLU A 54 -7.51 -9.86 16.77
C GLU A 54 -7.39 -8.37 16.43
N GLU A 55 -8.17 -7.53 17.11
CA GLU A 55 -8.25 -6.09 16.86
C GLU A 55 -6.86 -5.41 16.91
N LEU A 56 -6.00 -5.84 17.83
CA LEU A 56 -4.61 -5.35 17.91
C LEU A 56 -3.82 -5.63 16.63
N ALA A 57 -3.98 -6.83 16.07
CA ALA A 57 -3.27 -7.21 14.87
C ALA A 57 -3.81 -6.46 13.62
N GLU A 58 -5.11 -6.15 13.57
CA GLU A 58 -5.70 -5.28 12.54
C GLU A 58 -5.12 -3.86 12.61
N VAL A 59 -5.06 -3.30 13.82
CA VAL A 59 -4.50 -1.97 14.06
C VAL A 59 -3.03 -1.89 13.62
N GLU A 60 -2.22 -2.90 13.93
CA GLU A 60 -0.82 -2.94 13.51
C GLU A 60 -0.67 -3.02 11.98
N MET A 61 -1.53 -3.78 11.28
CA MET A 61 -1.50 -3.81 9.81
C MET A 61 -1.90 -2.45 9.20
N ARG A 62 -2.90 -1.77 9.78
CA ARG A 62 -3.30 -0.43 9.32
C ARG A 62 -2.18 0.60 9.52
N LYS A 63 -1.47 0.54 10.65
CA LYS A 63 -0.28 1.37 10.90
C LYS A 63 0.83 1.07 9.88
N LYS A 64 1.09 -0.20 9.60
CA LYS A 64 2.07 -0.62 8.61
C LYS A 64 1.71 -0.08 7.21
N ARG A 65 0.43 -0.17 6.80
CA ARG A 65 -0.05 0.42 5.54
C ARG A 65 0.22 1.93 5.48
N ALA A 66 -0.06 2.65 6.57
CA ALA A 66 0.17 4.09 6.64
C ALA A 66 1.67 4.44 6.53
N ALA A 67 2.53 3.74 7.26
CA ALA A 67 3.98 3.96 7.22
C ALA A 67 4.56 3.73 5.82
N LEU A 68 4.17 2.63 5.16
CA LEU A 68 4.58 2.35 3.78
C LEU A 68 4.09 3.42 2.80
N LYS A 69 2.86 3.90 2.98
CA LYS A 69 2.31 4.98 2.17
C LYS A 69 3.14 6.27 2.29
N ASP A 70 3.49 6.63 3.53
CA ASP A 70 4.27 7.84 3.81
C ASP A 70 5.68 7.72 3.21
N GLU A 71 6.33 6.56 3.34
CA GLU A 71 7.66 6.30 2.77
C GLU A 71 7.65 6.37 1.24
N LEU A 72 6.67 5.73 0.59
CA LEU A 72 6.48 5.81 -0.86
C LEU A 72 6.25 7.25 -1.32
N TYR A 73 5.44 8.01 -0.60
CA TYR A 73 5.19 9.42 -0.91
C TYR A 73 6.45 10.28 -0.79
N GLN A 74 7.27 10.06 0.25
CA GLN A 74 8.55 10.74 0.40
C GLN A 74 9.47 10.45 -0.78
N MET A 75 9.58 9.20 -1.22
CA MET A 75 10.38 8.83 -2.40
C MET A 75 9.86 9.47 -3.69
N LEU A 76 8.54 9.63 -3.83
CA LEU A 76 7.93 10.26 -5.00
C LEU A 76 8.05 11.79 -5.01
N THR A 77 8.30 12.43 -3.86
CA THR A 77 8.37 13.89 -3.75
C THR A 77 9.78 14.43 -3.48
N ALA A 78 10.74 13.53 -3.24
CA ALA A 78 12.16 13.81 -3.31
C ALA A 78 12.59 14.19 -4.74
#